data_AF-A0A8D8XMG7-F1
#
_entry.id   AF-A0A8D8XMG7-F1
#
_cell.length_a   1.000
_cell.length_b   1.000
_cell.length_c   1.000
_cell.angle_alpha   90.00
_cell.angle_beta   90.00
_cell.angle_gamma   90.00
#
_symmetry.space_group_name_H-M   'P 1'
#
loop_
_entity.id
_entity.type
_entity.pdbx_description
1 polymer ?
#
loop_
_entity_poly.entity_id
_entity_poly.type
_entity_poly.pdbx_seq_one_letter_code
_entity_poly.pdbx_strand_id
1 'polypeptide(L)'
;MRLGLPRDIPDQYGHLQNKPLPQLRARLKLLNRFSDLIYQVVRLLPLGNMEQDWVQCTPYSWLVHPSLRPLFAPRVYTLPLVRSVGKTMLVGKNFGPSVTVRRLTTKSKQSVKPIFAQISRQVVKMKGADLRLPSRAWKVKLLGEGADDAGGVFDDTITEMCSELLSSAVPLLVRTPNGLADTGYNRDRYILNPDLTDNAQSLMHFKFLGILFGVAIRTKKPLPLPLSPIVWKLIVQEPVTFTDLEDNDTLYAQSLRCIRDIHLSGVTQDNFQEIIPLECFEGATWTGRITPIVTGGQCQPLTFANRQQYYEAAVNYRLHEMDTAIACLREGMARIIPVPLLSLMTSSHLEQLVCGEPHISLSLLRQIVRYRDLDESHILVRWMWEVLDSFSHSERVLFMRFVSGRSRLPANLADLSQRFQVMKVDRCVDGLPTAQTCFFQLRLPNYSSKEVMAEKLRYAINNCKSIDMDNYMLTRNNEFASTDDETY
;
A
#
# COMPACT_ATOMS: atom_id res chain seq x y z
N MET A 1 -11.86 30.26 -2.32
CA MET A 1 -12.65 29.12 -2.84
C MET A 1 -12.91 29.33 -4.31
N ARG A 2 -12.29 28.55 -5.21
CA ARG A 2 -12.56 28.67 -6.66
C ARG A 2 -13.86 27.95 -7.10
N LEU A 3 -14.47 27.14 -6.22
CA LEU A 3 -15.63 26.30 -6.52
C LEU A 3 -16.97 26.80 -5.90
N GLY A 4 -16.99 27.97 -5.28
CA GLY A 4 -18.20 28.48 -4.59
C GLY A 4 -18.52 27.76 -3.27
N LEU A 5 -19.60 28.16 -2.60
CA LEU A 5 -20.13 27.48 -1.42
C LEU A 5 -21.22 26.49 -1.85
N PRO A 6 -21.31 25.30 -1.23
CA PRO A 6 -22.33 24.32 -1.58
C PRO A 6 -23.73 24.90 -1.45
N ARG A 7 -24.56 24.67 -2.46
CA ARG A 7 -25.97 25.11 -2.50
C ARG A 7 -26.89 24.24 -1.66
N ASP A 8 -26.55 22.96 -1.54
CA ASP A 8 -27.29 21.93 -0.83
C ASP A 8 -26.31 20.94 -0.17
N ILE A 9 -26.80 20.06 0.68
CA ILE A 9 -26.00 19.01 1.33
C ILE A 9 -26.08 17.75 0.45
N PRO A 10 -24.95 17.26 -0.12
CA PRO A 10 -24.96 16.05 -0.93
C PRO A 10 -25.46 14.83 -0.14
N ASP A 11 -26.15 13.91 -0.81
CA ASP A 11 -26.79 12.72 -0.20
C ASP A 11 -25.81 11.86 0.62
N GLN A 12 -24.56 11.78 0.17
CA GLN A 12 -23.48 11.07 0.86
C GLN A 12 -23.13 11.64 2.26
N TYR A 13 -23.64 12.84 2.61
CA TYR A 13 -23.46 13.46 3.92
C TYR A 13 -24.77 13.54 4.71
N GLY A 14 -25.55 12.45 4.70
CA GLY A 14 -26.83 12.34 5.41
C GLY A 14 -26.79 12.80 6.88
N HIS A 15 -25.70 12.54 7.60
CA HIS A 15 -25.50 12.96 8.99
C HIS A 15 -25.46 14.50 9.18
N LEU A 16 -25.29 15.28 8.10
CA LEU A 16 -25.33 16.74 8.10
C LEU A 16 -26.70 17.31 7.74
N GLN A 17 -27.64 16.51 7.22
CA GLN A 17 -28.93 17.00 6.69
C GLN A 17 -29.75 17.81 7.72
N ASN A 18 -29.62 17.48 9.01
CA ASN A 18 -30.30 18.19 10.10
C ASN A 18 -29.56 19.46 10.58
N LYS A 19 -28.50 19.90 9.89
CA LYS A 19 -27.73 21.10 10.26
C LYS A 19 -28.07 22.28 9.33
N PRO A 20 -28.28 23.49 9.86
CA PRO A 20 -28.55 24.67 9.05
C PRO A 20 -27.43 24.92 8.03
N LEU A 21 -27.78 25.01 6.75
CA LEU A 21 -26.82 25.20 5.67
C LEU A 21 -25.93 26.45 5.83
N PRO A 22 -26.42 27.61 6.32
CA PRO A 22 -25.54 28.75 6.62
C PRO A 22 -24.43 28.43 7.63
N GLN A 23 -24.72 27.61 8.65
CA GLN A 23 -23.73 27.18 9.65
C GLN A 23 -22.69 26.25 9.03
N LEU A 24 -23.11 25.28 8.20
CA LEU A 24 -22.19 24.39 7.49
C LEU A 24 -21.26 25.17 6.55
N ARG A 25 -21.80 26.16 5.82
CA ARG A 25 -21.01 27.06 4.97
C ARG A 25 -20.00 27.88 5.77
N ALA A 26 -20.39 28.39 6.94
CA ALA A 26 -19.49 29.14 7.82
C ALA A 26 -18.35 28.24 8.34
N ARG A 27 -18.65 27.01 8.78
CA ARG A 27 -17.65 26.02 9.19
C ARG A 27 -16.69 25.69 8.04
N LEU A 28 -17.23 25.45 6.83
CA LEU A 28 -16.42 25.17 5.65
C LEU A 28 -15.52 26.37 5.25
N LYS A 29 -15.99 27.61 5.40
CA LYS A 29 -15.17 28.83 5.23
C LYS A 29 -14.00 28.85 6.21
N LEU A 30 -14.27 28.59 7.49
CA LEU A 30 -13.25 28.56 8.53
C LEU A 30 -12.19 27.50 8.25
N LEU A 31 -12.60 26.26 7.95
CA LEU A 31 -11.69 25.16 7.62
C LEU A 31 -10.82 25.47 6.39
N ASN A 32 -11.40 26.07 5.35
CA ASN A 32 -10.66 26.48 4.17
C ASN A 32 -9.67 27.61 4.47
N ARG A 33 -10.06 28.58 5.31
CA ARG A 33 -9.17 29.69 5.70
C ARG A 33 -8.02 29.19 6.56
N PHE A 34 -8.29 28.30 7.51
CA PHE A 34 -7.26 27.63 8.30
C PHE A 34 -6.28 26.86 7.40
N SER A 35 -6.82 26.09 6.44
CA SER A 35 -6.02 25.40 5.43
C SER A 35 -5.16 26.35 4.57
N ASP A 36 -5.69 27.53 4.20
CA ASP A 36 -4.93 28.54 3.45
C ASP A 36 -3.74 29.08 4.26
N LEU A 37 -3.92 29.32 5.55
CA LEU A 37 -2.86 29.80 6.44
C LEU A 37 -1.75 28.75 6.60
N ILE A 38 -2.11 27.49 6.88
CA ILE A 38 -1.13 26.40 6.96
C ILE A 38 -0.38 26.24 5.64
N TYR A 39 -1.09 26.30 4.51
CA TYR A 39 -0.45 26.18 3.20
C TYR A 39 0.55 27.32 2.90
N GLN A 40 0.35 28.53 3.44
CA GLN A 40 1.32 29.61 3.31
C GLN A 40 2.61 29.29 4.08
N VAL A 41 2.51 28.76 5.30
CA VAL A 41 3.66 28.37 6.12
C VAL A 41 4.46 27.26 5.44
N VAL A 42 3.78 26.25 4.88
CA VAL A 42 4.46 25.12 4.20
C VAL A 42 5.33 25.56 3.03
N ARG A 43 5.01 26.68 2.35
CA ARG A 43 5.83 27.20 1.24
C ARG A 43 7.18 27.75 1.69
N LEU A 44 7.35 28.03 2.98
CA LEU A 44 8.59 28.55 3.56
C LEU A 44 9.58 27.42 3.92
N LEU A 45 9.16 26.15 3.79
CA LEU A 45 9.96 25.00 4.16
C LEU A 45 10.94 24.61 3.02
N PRO A 46 12.14 24.10 3.35
CA PRO A 46 13.17 23.72 2.37
C PRO A 46 12.85 22.40 1.67
N LEU A 47 11.83 22.41 0.81
CA LEU A 47 11.26 21.21 0.18
C LEU A 47 11.69 21.00 -1.28
N GLY A 48 12.46 21.93 -1.86
CA GLY A 48 12.67 22.01 -3.31
C GLY A 48 14.06 21.63 -3.82
N ASN A 49 15.03 21.37 -2.95
CA ASN A 49 16.41 21.13 -3.37
C ASN A 49 16.61 19.65 -3.80
N MET A 50 17.23 19.43 -4.97
CA MET A 50 17.60 18.11 -5.50
C MET A 50 18.56 17.36 -4.59
N GLU A 51 19.43 18.07 -3.88
CA GLU A 51 20.38 17.49 -2.94
C GLU A 51 19.85 17.43 -1.50
N GLN A 52 18.57 17.80 -1.29
CA GLN A 52 18.01 17.82 0.05
C GLN A 52 18.06 16.42 0.69
N ASP A 53 18.67 16.37 1.87
CA ASP A 53 18.60 15.24 2.78
C ASP A 53 17.43 15.43 3.74
N TRP A 54 16.34 14.69 3.49
CA TRP A 54 15.16 14.71 4.36
C TRP A 54 15.32 13.82 5.59
N VAL A 55 16.39 13.03 5.70
CA VAL A 55 16.66 12.17 6.87
C VAL A 55 16.97 13.04 8.09
N GLN A 56 17.74 14.12 7.90
CA GLN A 56 18.13 15.04 8.97
C GLN A 56 17.08 16.11 9.27
N CYS A 57 16.03 16.21 8.44
CA CYS A 57 14.98 17.21 8.63
C CYS A 57 14.02 16.74 9.73
N THR A 58 13.83 17.58 10.76
CA THR A 58 12.83 17.30 11.78
C THR A 58 11.43 17.23 11.18
N PRO A 59 10.58 16.29 11.62
CA PRO A 59 9.19 16.25 11.20
C PRO A 59 8.49 17.57 11.50
N TYR A 60 7.62 18.02 10.59
CA TYR A 60 6.83 19.23 10.82
C TYR A 60 5.57 18.96 11.65
N SER A 61 5.62 18.00 12.57
CA SER A 61 4.52 17.66 13.48
C SER A 61 4.14 18.82 14.40
N TRP A 62 5.08 19.75 14.67
CA TRP A 62 4.83 20.99 15.39
C TRP A 62 3.96 21.99 14.61
N LEU A 63 3.86 21.89 13.28
CA LEU A 63 3.00 22.79 12.49
C LEU A 63 1.53 22.59 12.85
N VAL A 64 1.14 21.35 13.18
CA VAL A 64 -0.26 20.98 13.33
C VAL A 64 -0.40 19.80 14.29
N HIS A 65 -1.24 19.98 15.30
CA HIS A 65 -1.68 18.89 16.16
C HIS A 65 -2.32 17.75 15.34
N PRO A 66 -2.00 16.46 15.59
CA PRO A 66 -2.48 15.34 14.78
C PRO A 66 -4.00 15.27 14.60
N SER A 67 -4.77 15.63 15.63
CA SER A 67 -6.25 15.64 15.57
C SER A 67 -6.84 16.62 14.55
N LEU A 68 -6.05 17.60 14.07
CA LEU A 68 -6.49 18.58 13.08
C LEU A 68 -6.20 18.15 11.64
N ARG A 69 -5.39 17.11 11.40
CA ARG A 69 -5.04 16.64 10.05
C ARG A 69 -6.26 16.28 9.19
N PRO A 70 -7.30 15.59 9.72
CA PRO A 70 -8.51 15.27 8.94
C PRO A 70 -9.31 16.51 8.52
N LEU A 71 -9.05 17.66 9.13
CA LEU A 71 -9.76 18.91 8.87
C LEU A 71 -9.14 19.70 7.71
N PHE A 72 -7.97 19.30 7.21
CA PHE A 72 -7.32 19.99 6.12
C PHE A 72 -7.98 19.74 4.78
N ALA A 73 -8.09 20.82 4.01
CA ALA A 73 -8.39 20.70 2.60
C ALA A 73 -7.25 19.92 1.91
N PRO A 74 -7.55 19.02 0.96
CA PRO A 74 -6.55 18.17 0.30
C PRO A 74 -5.31 18.91 -0.20
N ARG A 75 -5.49 20.14 -0.69
CA ARG A 75 -4.42 21.00 -1.19
C ARG A 75 -3.28 21.27 -0.19
N VAL A 76 -3.52 21.20 1.12
CA VAL A 76 -2.52 21.50 2.15
C VAL A 76 -1.47 20.39 2.22
N TYR A 77 -1.88 19.13 2.15
CA TYR A 77 -0.98 17.98 2.25
C TYR A 77 -0.60 17.39 0.89
N THR A 78 -1.44 17.54 -0.15
CA THR A 78 -1.15 17.02 -1.50
C THR A 78 -0.23 17.94 -2.32
N LEU A 79 -0.51 19.25 -2.41
CA LEU A 79 0.22 20.14 -3.31
C LEU A 79 1.69 20.32 -2.93
N PRO A 80 2.06 20.52 -1.65
CA PRO A 80 3.47 20.62 -1.28
C PRO A 80 4.25 19.35 -1.61
N LEU A 81 3.65 18.18 -1.35
CA LEU A 81 4.26 16.88 -1.68
C LEU A 81 4.45 16.75 -3.20
N VAL A 82 3.39 16.97 -3.99
CA VAL A 82 3.46 16.88 -5.46
C VAL A 82 4.50 17.84 -6.04
N ARG A 83 4.55 19.08 -5.54
CA ARG A 83 5.54 20.07 -5.99
C ARG A 83 6.96 19.69 -5.62
N SER A 84 7.18 19.23 -4.39
CA SER A 84 8.50 18.79 -3.92
C SER A 84 8.96 17.57 -4.72
N VAL A 85 8.09 16.58 -4.91
CA VAL A 85 8.37 15.40 -5.74
C VAL A 85 8.70 15.83 -7.18
N GLY A 86 7.90 16.69 -7.81
CA GLY A 86 8.18 17.19 -9.16
C GLY A 86 9.50 17.96 -9.26
N LYS A 87 9.77 18.86 -8.31
CA LYS A 87 11.03 19.64 -8.26
C LYS A 87 12.27 18.80 -8.00
N THR A 88 12.11 17.63 -7.38
CA THR A 88 13.22 16.73 -7.03
C THR A 88 13.32 15.53 -7.98
N MET A 89 12.57 15.55 -9.08
CA MET A 89 12.57 14.51 -10.09
C MET A 89 13.70 14.72 -11.10
N LEU A 90 14.52 13.69 -11.31
CA LEU A 90 15.53 13.69 -12.37
C LEU A 90 14.84 13.60 -13.74
N VAL A 91 14.96 14.67 -14.53
CA VAL A 91 14.44 14.76 -15.90
C VAL A 91 15.53 14.36 -16.89
N GLY A 92 15.17 13.70 -17.99
CA GLY A 92 16.11 13.33 -19.07
C GLY A 92 16.81 11.97 -18.90
N LYS A 93 16.55 11.24 -17.82
CA LYS A 93 16.97 9.84 -17.66
C LYS A 93 15.77 8.90 -17.69
N ASN A 94 15.91 7.77 -18.39
CA ASN A 94 14.86 6.77 -18.54
C ASN A 94 14.85 5.72 -17.42
N PHE A 95 15.97 5.57 -16.70
CA PHE A 95 16.14 4.64 -15.58
C PHE A 95 17.27 5.12 -14.65
N GLY A 96 17.18 4.76 -13.37
CA GLY A 96 18.24 4.98 -12.40
C GLY A 96 19.37 3.94 -12.47
N PRO A 97 20.23 3.82 -11.44
CA PRO A 97 21.34 2.88 -11.44
C PRO A 97 20.92 1.43 -11.74
N SER A 98 21.82 0.63 -12.30
CA SER A 98 21.52 -0.78 -12.58
C SER A 98 21.65 -1.64 -11.32
N VAL A 99 20.72 -2.58 -11.14
CA VAL A 99 20.79 -3.65 -10.15
C VAL A 99 20.78 -5.00 -10.86
N THR A 100 21.50 -5.96 -10.30
CA THR A 100 21.62 -7.31 -10.86
C THR A 100 20.90 -8.30 -9.96
N VAL A 101 20.04 -9.13 -10.53
CA VAL A 101 19.18 -10.07 -9.78
C VAL A 101 19.20 -11.43 -10.47
N ARG A 102 19.12 -12.51 -9.69
CA ARG A 102 18.89 -13.87 -10.18
C ARG A 102 17.58 -14.41 -9.62
N ARG A 103 16.66 -14.87 -10.48
CA ARG A 103 15.40 -15.50 -10.03
C ARG A 103 15.63 -16.90 -9.45
N LEU A 104 14.69 -17.33 -8.60
CA LEU A 104 14.62 -18.70 -8.09
C LEU A 104 14.22 -19.63 -9.24
N THR A 105 15.19 -20.33 -9.84
CA THR A 105 14.90 -21.38 -10.83
C THR A 105 14.80 -22.74 -10.16
N THR A 106 13.78 -23.53 -10.48
CA THR A 106 13.57 -24.91 -9.99
C THR A 106 14.73 -25.87 -10.27
N LYS A 107 15.66 -25.51 -11.17
CA LYS A 107 16.79 -26.34 -11.61
C LYS A 107 18.11 -26.07 -10.89
N SER A 108 18.18 -25.11 -9.96
CA SER A 108 19.41 -24.72 -9.27
C SER A 108 19.58 -25.44 -7.92
N LYS A 109 20.72 -26.12 -7.73
CA LYS A 109 21.14 -26.69 -6.42
C LYS A 109 21.61 -25.62 -5.42
N GLN A 110 21.79 -24.36 -5.82
CA GLN A 110 22.15 -23.26 -4.93
C GLN A 110 20.91 -22.57 -4.35
N SER A 111 20.92 -22.33 -3.04
CA SER A 111 19.95 -21.48 -2.35
C SER A 111 20.09 -20.04 -2.85
N VAL A 112 19.18 -19.64 -3.76
CA VAL A 112 19.08 -18.26 -4.24
C VAL A 112 18.27 -17.46 -3.24
N LYS A 113 18.76 -16.29 -2.85
CA LYS A 113 18.04 -15.41 -1.92
C LYS A 113 16.83 -14.76 -2.62
N PRO A 114 15.77 -14.38 -1.90
CA PRO A 114 14.63 -13.65 -2.47
C PRO A 114 15.08 -12.38 -3.21
N ILE A 115 14.37 -11.99 -4.28
CA ILE A 115 14.64 -10.78 -5.08
C ILE A 115 14.71 -9.55 -4.18
N PHE A 116 13.79 -9.43 -3.22
CA PHE A 116 13.76 -8.33 -2.27
C PHE A 116 15.11 -8.18 -1.57
N ALA A 117 15.67 -9.28 -1.06
CA ALA A 117 16.93 -9.28 -0.34
C ALA A 117 18.13 -9.01 -1.27
N GLN A 118 18.05 -9.40 -2.54
CA GLN A 118 19.09 -9.10 -3.53
C GLN A 118 19.12 -7.62 -3.92
N ILE A 119 17.95 -7.03 -4.19
CA ILE A 119 17.82 -5.61 -4.57
C ILE A 119 18.10 -4.71 -3.37
N SER A 120 17.60 -5.05 -2.18
CA SER A 120 17.82 -4.28 -0.93
C SER A 120 19.30 -3.97 -0.69
N ARG A 121 20.19 -4.97 -0.82
CA ARG A 121 21.64 -4.81 -0.61
C ARG A 121 22.30 -3.85 -1.60
N GLN A 122 21.74 -3.71 -2.80
CA GLN A 122 22.28 -2.86 -3.85
C GLN A 122 21.71 -1.44 -3.72
N VAL A 123 20.39 -1.30 -3.61
CA VAL A 123 19.70 -0.01 -3.65
C VAL A 123 19.95 0.82 -2.39
N VAL A 124 20.05 0.21 -1.20
CA VAL A 124 20.29 0.97 0.05
C VAL A 124 21.67 1.65 0.06
N LYS A 125 22.61 1.24 -0.80
CA LYS A 125 23.93 1.88 -0.93
C LYS A 125 23.94 3.04 -1.94
N MET A 126 22.88 3.18 -2.73
CA MET A 126 22.78 4.21 -3.77
C MET A 126 22.43 5.57 -3.16
N LYS A 127 22.85 6.64 -3.83
CA LYS A 127 22.46 8.00 -3.45
C LYS A 127 20.98 8.20 -3.76
N GLY A 128 20.23 8.78 -2.80
CA GLY A 128 18.79 9.01 -2.96
C GLY A 128 18.45 9.82 -4.21
N ALA A 129 19.27 10.84 -4.54
CA ALA A 129 19.10 11.67 -5.74
C ALA A 129 19.02 10.84 -7.04
N ASP A 130 19.84 9.80 -7.17
CA ASP A 130 19.90 8.93 -8.35
C ASP A 130 18.66 8.04 -8.52
N LEU A 131 17.84 7.89 -7.48
CA LEU A 131 16.64 7.06 -7.47
C LEU A 131 15.36 7.87 -7.72
N ARG A 132 15.44 9.21 -7.74
CA ARG A 132 14.27 10.12 -7.84
C ARG A 132 13.80 10.28 -9.30
N LEU A 133 13.44 9.19 -9.96
CA LEU A 133 12.97 9.18 -11.35
C LEU A 133 11.44 9.12 -11.48
N PRO A 134 10.86 9.53 -12.63
CA PRO A 134 9.41 9.48 -12.88
C PRO A 134 8.86 8.05 -13.03
N SER A 135 9.66 7.10 -13.49
CA SER A 135 9.17 5.76 -13.87
C SER A 135 9.96 4.64 -13.20
N ARG A 136 11.27 4.59 -13.42
CA ARG A 136 12.15 3.52 -12.96
C ARG A 136 13.25 4.07 -12.07
N ALA A 137 13.13 3.82 -10.77
CA ALA A 137 14.13 4.22 -9.80
C ALA A 137 15.48 3.50 -10.00
N TRP A 138 15.47 2.33 -10.64
CA TRP A 138 16.66 1.57 -11.05
C TRP A 138 16.36 0.74 -12.30
N LYS A 139 17.41 0.29 -13.01
CA LYS A 139 17.31 -0.69 -14.11
C LYS A 139 17.57 -2.09 -13.57
N VAL A 140 16.70 -3.04 -13.86
CA VAL A 140 16.89 -4.45 -13.44
C VAL A 140 17.60 -5.23 -14.53
N LYS A 141 18.65 -5.97 -14.16
CA LYS A 141 19.34 -6.95 -15.02
C LYS A 141 19.13 -8.35 -14.46
N LEU A 142 18.34 -9.17 -15.14
CA LEU A 142 18.10 -10.56 -14.76
C LEU A 142 19.23 -11.45 -15.28
N LEU A 143 19.99 -12.07 -14.38
CA LEU A 143 21.10 -12.95 -14.74
C LEU A 143 20.58 -14.26 -15.30
N GLY A 144 21.00 -14.59 -16.53
CA GLY A 144 20.61 -15.82 -17.21
C GLY A 144 19.28 -15.73 -17.97
N GLU A 145 18.63 -14.57 -17.95
CA GLU A 145 17.44 -14.28 -18.76
C GLU A 145 17.80 -13.25 -19.83
N GLY A 146 17.42 -13.50 -21.09
CA GLY A 146 17.65 -12.57 -22.22
C GLY A 146 16.73 -11.34 -22.21
N ALA A 147 16.17 -10.99 -21.06
CA ALA A 147 15.22 -9.90 -20.92
C ALA A 147 15.95 -8.56 -20.75
N ASP A 148 15.73 -7.61 -21.66
CA ASP A 148 16.14 -6.22 -21.48
C ASP A 148 15.02 -5.42 -20.80
N ASP A 149 15.39 -4.62 -19.80
CA ASP A 149 14.43 -3.85 -19.02
C ASP A 149 13.97 -2.63 -19.84
N ALA A 150 12.85 -2.80 -20.55
CA ALA A 150 12.05 -1.75 -21.18
C ALA A 150 10.91 -1.23 -20.27
N GLY A 151 10.90 -1.57 -18.98
CA GLY A 151 9.86 -1.18 -18.02
C GLY A 151 9.08 -2.35 -17.42
N GLY A 152 8.81 -3.40 -18.20
CA GLY A 152 8.10 -4.59 -17.73
C GLY A 152 8.87 -5.33 -16.64
N VAL A 153 10.18 -5.54 -16.84
CA VAL A 153 11.03 -6.25 -15.87
C VAL A 153 11.07 -5.54 -14.51
N PHE A 154 11.14 -4.20 -14.49
CA PHE A 154 11.08 -3.44 -13.24
C PHE A 154 9.75 -3.68 -12.51
N ASP A 155 8.61 -3.55 -13.20
CA ASP A 155 7.29 -3.72 -12.60
C ASP A 155 7.05 -5.18 -12.12
N ASP A 156 7.54 -6.15 -12.88
CA ASP A 156 7.48 -7.56 -12.53
C ASP A 156 8.25 -7.85 -11.24
N THR A 157 9.49 -7.34 -11.11
CA THR A 157 10.27 -7.54 -9.88
C THR A 157 9.68 -6.83 -8.66
N ILE A 158 9.03 -5.67 -8.84
CA ILE A 158 8.29 -5.00 -7.76
C ILE A 158 7.11 -5.87 -7.29
N THR A 159 6.39 -6.49 -8.23
CA THR A 159 5.28 -7.41 -7.95
C THR A 159 5.75 -8.68 -7.24
N GLU A 160 6.89 -9.23 -7.69
CA GLU A 160 7.54 -10.39 -7.07
C GLU A 160 7.99 -10.07 -5.63
N MET A 161 8.64 -8.93 -5.41
CA MET A 161 9.01 -8.46 -4.06
C MET A 161 7.81 -8.29 -3.13
N CYS A 162 6.68 -7.76 -3.62
CA CYS A 162 5.45 -7.67 -2.83
C CYS A 162 4.94 -9.06 -2.44
N SER A 163 5.02 -10.04 -3.35
CA SER A 163 4.62 -11.42 -3.09
C SER A 163 5.55 -12.09 -2.07
N GLU A 164 6.87 -11.87 -2.19
CA GLU A 164 7.89 -12.36 -1.26
C GLU A 164 7.66 -11.82 0.16
N LEU A 165 7.33 -10.52 0.29
CA LEU A 165 7.03 -9.87 1.57
C LEU A 165 5.77 -10.41 2.26
N LEU A 166 4.78 -10.87 1.49
CA LEU A 166 3.54 -11.44 2.03
C LEU A 166 3.64 -12.96 2.25
N SER A 167 4.73 -13.56 1.80
CA SER A 167 5.09 -14.96 2.02
C SER A 167 6.09 -15.09 3.19
N SER A 168 6.47 -16.33 3.52
CA SER A 168 7.54 -16.61 4.49
C SER A 168 8.96 -16.36 3.95
N ALA A 169 9.13 -16.01 2.66
CA ALA A 169 10.44 -15.82 2.05
C ALA A 169 11.20 -14.61 2.62
N VAL A 170 10.48 -13.54 2.99
CA VAL A 170 11.05 -12.32 3.57
C VAL A 170 10.31 -11.99 4.86
N PRO A 171 10.87 -12.26 6.05
CA PRO A 171 10.15 -12.24 7.33
C PRO A 171 9.90 -10.82 7.89
N LEU A 172 9.94 -9.77 7.05
CA LEU A 172 9.75 -8.38 7.49
C LEU A 172 8.32 -8.06 7.89
N LEU A 173 7.36 -8.77 7.31
CA LEU A 173 5.94 -8.61 7.61
C LEU A 173 5.44 -9.88 8.28
N VAL A 174 4.63 -9.71 9.31
CA VAL A 174 3.92 -10.80 9.99
C VAL A 174 2.43 -10.51 9.96
N ARG A 175 1.61 -11.56 9.95
CA ARG A 175 0.16 -11.39 10.07
C ARG A 175 -0.18 -10.80 11.45
N THR A 176 -1.25 -10.02 11.50
CA THR A 176 -1.80 -9.56 12.78
C THR A 176 -2.19 -10.76 13.65
N PRO A 177 -2.07 -10.66 15.00
CA PRO A 177 -2.59 -11.69 15.91
C PRO A 177 -4.07 -12.03 15.65
N ASN A 178 -4.90 -11.01 15.39
CA ASN A 178 -6.29 -11.19 14.94
C ASN A 178 -6.41 -12.06 13.68
N GLY A 179 -5.52 -11.89 12.70
CA GLY A 179 -5.48 -12.70 11.48
C GLY A 179 -4.95 -14.13 11.68
N LEU A 180 -4.18 -14.38 12.74
CA LEU A 180 -3.74 -15.73 13.12
C LEU A 180 -4.83 -16.47 13.91
N ALA A 181 -5.55 -15.77 14.79
CA ALA A 181 -6.62 -16.31 15.62
C ALA A 181 -8.01 -16.27 14.94
N ASP A 182 -8.08 -15.73 13.71
CA ASP A 182 -9.31 -15.49 12.95
C ASP A 182 -10.43 -14.76 13.75
N THR A 183 -10.03 -13.74 14.52
CA THR A 183 -10.93 -12.97 15.39
C THR A 183 -10.72 -11.47 15.21
N GLY A 184 -11.70 -10.65 15.60
CA GLY A 184 -11.59 -9.19 15.56
C GLY A 184 -11.44 -8.59 14.16
N TYR A 185 -10.88 -7.37 14.12
CA TYR A 185 -10.62 -6.61 12.89
C TYR A 185 -9.23 -6.91 12.32
N ASN A 186 -8.95 -6.38 11.11
CA ASN A 186 -7.65 -6.47 10.43
C ASN A 186 -7.10 -7.89 10.26
N ARG A 187 -7.98 -8.89 10.11
CA ARG A 187 -7.61 -10.31 9.95
C ARG A 187 -6.83 -10.63 8.68
N ASP A 188 -7.02 -9.82 7.65
CA ASP A 188 -6.34 -9.89 6.36
C ASP A 188 -5.07 -9.02 6.29
N ARG A 189 -4.69 -8.38 7.40
CA ARG A 189 -3.62 -7.37 7.43
C ARG A 189 -2.33 -7.91 8.01
N TYR A 190 -1.26 -7.19 7.68
CA TYR A 190 0.10 -7.44 8.13
C TYR A 190 0.64 -6.25 8.92
N ILE A 191 1.57 -6.53 9.83
CA ILE A 191 2.34 -5.57 10.62
C ILE A 191 3.83 -5.80 10.39
N LEU A 192 4.66 -4.84 10.78
CA LEU A 192 6.11 -4.99 10.72
C LEU A 192 6.55 -5.99 11.78
N ASN A 193 7.51 -6.85 11.44
CA ASN A 193 8.07 -7.80 12.40
C ASN A 193 9.00 -7.07 13.38
N PRO A 194 8.61 -6.91 14.65
CA PRO A 194 9.43 -6.19 15.64
C PRO A 194 10.64 -6.99 16.10
N ASP A 195 10.65 -8.32 15.97
CA ASP A 195 11.79 -9.17 16.36
C ASP A 195 13.01 -8.99 15.42
N LEU A 196 12.85 -8.24 14.33
CA LEU A 196 13.88 -8.01 13.32
C LEU A 196 14.57 -6.65 13.47
N THR A 197 14.55 -6.05 14.66
CA THR A 197 15.19 -4.75 14.93
C THR A 197 16.63 -4.85 15.44
N ASP A 198 17.10 -6.05 15.79
CA ASP A 198 18.37 -6.20 16.51
C ASP A 198 19.60 -6.37 15.60
N ASN A 199 19.41 -6.61 14.30
CA ASN A 199 20.50 -6.84 13.36
C ASN A 199 20.50 -5.85 12.18
N ALA A 200 21.70 -5.41 11.80
CA ALA A 200 21.89 -4.40 10.75
C ALA A 200 21.32 -4.81 9.38
N GLN A 201 21.30 -6.11 9.07
CA GLN A 201 20.74 -6.60 7.80
C GLN A 201 19.21 -6.39 7.75
N SER A 202 18.51 -6.65 8.84
CA SER A 202 17.06 -6.48 8.91
C SER A 202 16.67 -5.00 8.95
N LEU A 203 17.43 -4.17 9.65
CA LEU A 203 17.27 -2.71 9.60
C LEU A 203 17.47 -2.18 8.17
N MET A 204 18.46 -2.68 7.43
CA MET A 204 18.65 -2.36 6.00
C MET A 204 17.44 -2.77 5.16
N HIS A 205 16.85 -3.94 5.43
CA HIS A 205 15.65 -4.39 4.75
C HIS A 205 14.44 -3.48 5.02
N PHE A 206 14.22 -3.03 6.27
CA PHE A 206 13.20 -2.03 6.58
C PHE A 206 13.46 -0.69 5.86
N LYS A 207 14.72 -0.22 5.83
CA LYS A 207 15.08 0.97 5.03
C LYS A 207 14.73 0.80 3.55
N PHE A 208 14.99 -0.38 2.99
CA PHE A 208 14.63 -0.65 1.60
C PHE A 208 13.11 -0.68 1.37
N LEU A 209 12.33 -1.24 2.29
CA LEU A 209 10.87 -1.17 2.22
C LEU A 209 10.37 0.29 2.23
N GLY A 210 11.02 1.16 2.99
CA GLY A 210 10.76 2.60 2.99
C GLY A 210 11.10 3.26 1.65
N ILE A 211 12.22 2.87 1.03
CA ILE A 211 12.56 3.31 -0.34
C ILE A 211 11.46 2.89 -1.32
N LEU A 212 10.97 1.65 -1.25
CA LEU A 212 9.87 1.17 -2.09
C LEU A 212 8.61 2.03 -1.93
N PHE A 213 8.23 2.39 -0.69
CA PHE A 213 7.08 3.27 -0.47
C PHE A 213 7.28 4.64 -1.13
N GLY A 214 8.46 5.24 -0.98
CA GLY A 214 8.80 6.49 -1.66
C GLY A 214 8.77 6.37 -3.18
N VAL A 215 9.27 5.27 -3.74
CA VAL A 215 9.24 4.97 -5.17
C VAL A 215 7.79 4.83 -5.66
N ALA A 216 6.93 4.14 -4.92
CA ALA A 216 5.50 3.99 -5.25
C ALA A 216 4.80 5.36 -5.35
N ILE A 217 5.03 6.23 -4.36
CA ILE A 217 4.47 7.59 -4.31
C ILE A 217 4.95 8.45 -5.49
N ARG A 218 6.22 8.31 -5.87
CA ARG A 218 6.87 9.11 -6.92
C ARG A 218 6.49 8.64 -8.33
N THR A 219 6.50 7.32 -8.55
CA THR A 219 6.20 6.69 -9.85
C THR A 219 4.71 6.48 -10.09
N LYS A 220 3.88 6.69 -9.07
CA LYS A 220 2.43 6.42 -9.10
C LYS A 220 2.08 4.97 -9.39
N LYS A 221 2.99 4.05 -9.05
CA LYS A 221 2.83 2.61 -9.18
C LYS A 221 2.57 2.01 -7.79
N PRO A 222 1.32 1.64 -7.47
CA PRO A 222 0.98 1.22 -6.11
C PRO A 222 1.59 -0.13 -5.74
N LEU A 223 1.93 -0.29 -4.46
CA LEU A 223 2.39 -1.54 -3.87
C LEU A 223 1.23 -2.23 -3.14
N PRO A 224 0.74 -3.40 -3.60
CA PRO A 224 -0.42 -4.05 -3.01
C PRO A 224 -0.08 -4.77 -1.70
N LEU A 225 0.35 -4.01 -0.68
CA LEU A 225 0.70 -4.49 0.65
C LEU A 225 -0.45 -4.19 1.62
N PRO A 226 -1.18 -5.21 2.12
CA PRO A 226 -2.28 -5.03 3.07
C PRO A 226 -1.74 -4.78 4.48
N LEU A 227 -1.06 -3.66 4.70
CA LEU A 227 -0.59 -3.29 6.04
C LEU A 227 -1.75 -2.81 6.92
N SER A 228 -1.63 -3.06 8.22
CA SER A 228 -2.59 -2.60 9.22
C SER A 228 -2.56 -1.06 9.35
N PRO A 229 -3.71 -0.41 9.61
CA PRO A 229 -3.80 1.04 9.86
C PRO A 229 -2.79 1.57 10.89
N ILE A 230 -2.46 0.80 11.93
CA ILE A 230 -1.50 1.21 12.96
C ILE A 230 -0.10 1.47 12.38
N VAL A 231 0.33 0.70 11.37
CA VAL A 231 1.62 0.91 10.70
C VAL A 231 1.64 2.27 10.00
N TRP A 232 0.57 2.60 9.28
CA TRP A 232 0.45 3.89 8.60
C TRP A 232 0.40 5.06 9.58
N LYS A 233 -0.33 4.90 10.70
CA LYS A 233 -0.39 5.89 11.79
C LYS A 233 1.01 6.18 12.34
N LEU A 234 1.77 5.15 12.67
CA LEU A 234 3.15 5.29 13.15
C LEU A 234 4.04 5.99 12.11
N ILE A 235 3.92 5.62 10.81
CA ILE A 235 4.69 6.27 9.75
C ILE A 235 4.33 7.77 9.66
N VAL A 236 3.06 8.18 9.70
CA VAL A 236 2.72 9.62 9.65
C VAL A 236 2.84 10.32 11.00
N GLN A 237 3.18 9.61 12.08
CA GLN A 237 3.18 10.12 13.45
C GLN A 237 1.79 10.62 13.88
N GLU A 238 0.75 9.87 13.55
CA GLU A 238 -0.56 9.99 14.21
C GLU A 238 -0.53 9.26 15.55
N PRO A 239 -1.27 9.75 16.57
CA PRO A 239 -1.39 9.05 17.84
C PRO A 239 -2.04 7.69 17.63
N VAL A 240 -1.38 6.67 18.17
CA VAL A 240 -1.92 5.32 18.29
C VAL A 240 -2.59 5.17 19.65
N THR A 241 -3.67 4.40 19.69
CA THR A 241 -4.55 4.29 20.86
C THR A 241 -4.78 2.83 21.21
N PHE A 242 -5.39 2.57 22.37
CA PHE A 242 -5.78 1.20 22.74
C PHE A 242 -6.68 0.52 21.69
N THR A 243 -7.53 1.29 21.00
CA THR A 243 -8.36 0.75 19.90
C THR A 243 -7.50 0.21 18.76
N ASP A 244 -6.37 0.84 18.45
CA ASP A 244 -5.44 0.34 17.42
C ASP A 244 -4.81 -0.99 17.83
N LEU A 245 -4.55 -1.20 19.13
CA LEU A 245 -4.10 -2.47 19.67
C LEU A 245 -5.21 -3.53 19.51
N GLU A 246 -6.41 -3.24 20.00
CA GLU A 246 -7.55 -4.17 19.94
C GLU A 246 -7.93 -4.57 18.50
N ASP A 247 -7.91 -3.61 17.58
CA ASP A 247 -8.17 -3.83 16.16
C ASP A 247 -7.16 -4.79 15.51
N ASN A 248 -6.01 -5.06 16.14
CA ASN A 248 -4.98 -5.98 15.64
C ASN A 248 -4.75 -7.21 16.54
N ASP A 249 -5.11 -7.13 17.81
CA ASP A 249 -4.93 -8.18 18.82
C ASP A 249 -6.00 -8.09 19.92
N THR A 250 -7.20 -8.56 19.57
CA THR A 250 -8.40 -8.51 20.41
C THR A 250 -8.22 -9.33 21.68
N LEU A 251 -7.59 -10.50 21.58
CA LEU A 251 -7.41 -11.41 22.71
C LEU A 251 -6.41 -10.86 23.73
N TYR A 252 -5.33 -10.23 23.27
CA TYR A 252 -4.39 -9.55 24.16
C TYR A 252 -5.05 -8.32 24.82
N ALA A 253 -5.80 -7.52 24.03
CA ALA A 253 -6.55 -6.38 24.55
C ALA A 253 -7.54 -6.79 25.66
N GLN A 254 -8.26 -7.89 25.46
CA GLN A 254 -9.18 -8.46 26.45
C GLN A 254 -8.43 -8.91 27.70
N SER A 255 -7.33 -9.66 27.54
CA SER A 255 -6.48 -10.10 28.66
C SER A 255 -5.99 -8.93 29.52
N LEU A 256 -5.54 -7.83 28.88
CA LEU A 256 -5.10 -6.63 29.59
C LEU A 256 -6.24 -5.94 30.36
N ARG A 257 -7.43 -5.84 29.76
CA ARG A 257 -8.62 -5.31 30.46
C ARG A 257 -9.02 -6.20 31.64
N CYS A 258 -8.96 -7.52 31.47
CA CYS A 258 -9.22 -8.47 32.54
C CYS A 258 -8.26 -8.27 33.71
N ILE A 259 -6.95 -8.11 33.46
CA ILE A 259 -5.96 -7.85 34.52
C ILE A 259 -6.26 -6.52 35.23
N ARG A 260 -6.54 -5.45 34.47
CA ARG A 260 -6.84 -4.12 35.02
C ARG A 260 -8.07 -4.13 35.94
N ASP A 261 -9.16 -4.69 35.42
CA ASP A 261 -10.48 -4.64 36.02
C ASP A 261 -10.82 -5.88 36.85
N ILE A 262 -9.81 -6.71 37.17
CA ILE A 262 -9.99 -8.03 37.81
C ILE A 262 -10.77 -7.98 39.12
N HIS A 263 -10.67 -6.86 39.86
CA HIS A 263 -11.41 -6.57 41.08
C HIS A 263 -12.94 -6.58 40.92
N LEU A 264 -13.45 -6.30 39.71
CA LEU A 264 -14.89 -6.38 39.41
C LEU A 264 -15.40 -7.83 39.37
N SER A 265 -14.49 -8.80 39.19
CA SER A 265 -14.80 -10.23 39.20
C SER A 265 -14.69 -10.85 40.60
N GLY A 266 -14.57 -10.05 41.66
CA GLY A 266 -14.43 -10.52 43.05
C GLY A 266 -13.03 -11.00 43.43
N VAL A 267 -12.03 -10.75 42.58
CA VAL A 267 -10.62 -11.08 42.86
C VAL A 267 -10.04 -10.06 43.82
N THR A 268 -9.37 -10.56 44.86
CA THR A 268 -8.70 -9.77 45.91
C THR A 268 -7.18 -9.94 45.79
N GLN A 269 -6.44 -9.31 46.69
CA GLN A 269 -4.99 -9.47 46.74
C GLN A 269 -4.55 -10.91 47.05
N ASP A 270 -5.33 -11.63 47.88
CA ASP A 270 -4.95 -12.96 48.38
C ASP A 270 -5.04 -14.04 47.30
N ASN A 271 -5.99 -13.92 46.36
CA ASN A 271 -6.21 -14.90 45.28
C ASN A 271 -5.73 -14.42 43.90
N PHE A 272 -5.07 -13.26 43.82
CA PHE A 272 -4.63 -12.68 42.53
C PHE A 272 -3.66 -13.58 41.77
N GLN A 273 -2.64 -14.12 42.44
CA GLN A 273 -1.62 -14.98 41.83
C GLN A 273 -2.16 -16.35 41.41
N GLU A 274 -3.27 -16.80 41.99
CA GLU A 274 -3.93 -18.05 41.60
C GLU A 274 -4.70 -17.88 40.28
N ILE A 275 -5.15 -16.66 39.98
CA ILE A 275 -6.01 -16.35 38.83
C ILE A 275 -5.20 -15.80 37.65
N ILE A 276 -4.16 -15.00 37.91
CA ILE A 276 -3.32 -14.38 36.89
C ILE A 276 -1.98 -15.14 36.79
N PRO A 277 -1.73 -15.90 35.72
CA PRO A 277 -0.52 -16.73 35.58
C PRO A 277 0.74 -15.95 35.17
N LEU A 278 0.76 -14.62 35.38
CA LEU A 278 1.85 -13.73 35.03
C LEU A 278 2.60 -13.33 36.30
N GLU A 279 3.85 -13.77 36.44
CA GLU A 279 4.65 -13.51 37.64
C GLU A 279 5.22 -12.08 37.68
N CYS A 280 5.66 -11.57 36.53
CA CYS A 280 6.45 -10.35 36.41
C CYS A 280 5.90 -9.41 35.32
N PHE A 281 6.53 -8.23 35.17
CA PHE A 281 6.23 -7.26 34.12
C PHE A 281 6.78 -7.74 32.76
N GLU A 282 6.19 -8.83 32.27
CA GLU A 282 6.42 -9.43 30.97
C GLU A 282 5.11 -9.48 30.16
N GLY A 283 5.22 -9.51 28.84
CA GLY A 283 4.08 -9.53 27.94
C GLY A 283 4.43 -10.12 26.57
N ALA A 284 3.41 -10.47 25.80
CA ALA A 284 3.57 -11.01 24.46
C ALA A 284 3.80 -9.90 23.41
N THR A 285 4.78 -10.11 22.53
CA THR A 285 5.10 -9.29 21.35
C THR A 285 4.09 -9.48 20.21
N TRP A 286 4.28 -8.79 19.07
CA TRP A 286 3.41 -8.92 17.89
C TRP A 286 3.52 -10.30 17.25
N THR A 287 4.58 -11.02 17.58
CA THR A 287 4.88 -12.38 17.15
C THR A 287 4.56 -13.44 18.21
N GLY A 288 4.08 -13.04 19.39
CA GLY A 288 3.72 -13.94 20.49
C GLY A 288 4.89 -14.35 21.39
N ARG A 289 6.08 -13.78 21.20
CA ARG A 289 7.23 -13.98 22.08
C ARG A 289 7.01 -13.26 23.41
N ILE A 290 7.34 -13.89 24.54
CA ILE A 290 7.29 -13.25 25.85
C ILE A 290 8.58 -12.45 26.08
N THR A 291 8.44 -11.21 26.53
CA THR A 291 9.55 -10.29 26.78
C THR A 291 9.23 -9.32 27.92
N PRO A 292 10.24 -8.77 28.62
CA PRO A 292 10.03 -7.67 29.55
C PRO A 292 9.43 -6.46 28.85
N ILE A 293 8.31 -5.94 29.37
CA ILE A 293 7.60 -4.77 28.80
C ILE A 293 8.13 -3.44 29.32
N VAL A 294 8.98 -3.50 30.36
CA VAL A 294 9.71 -2.36 30.93
C VAL A 294 11.16 -2.78 31.21
N THR A 295 12.06 -1.81 31.32
CA THR A 295 13.44 -2.07 31.73
C THR A 295 13.48 -2.77 33.09
N GLY A 296 14.08 -3.95 33.15
CA GLY A 296 14.12 -4.76 34.37
C GLY A 296 12.79 -5.45 34.73
N GLY A 297 11.81 -5.50 33.81
CA GLY A 297 10.48 -6.04 34.06
C GLY A 297 10.46 -7.48 34.57
N GLN A 298 11.44 -8.30 34.19
CA GLN A 298 11.65 -9.67 34.72
C GLN A 298 11.88 -9.73 36.24
N CYS A 299 12.34 -8.64 36.85
CA CYS A 299 12.57 -8.53 38.30
C CYS A 299 11.48 -7.74 39.03
N GLN A 300 10.43 -7.30 38.31
CA GLN A 300 9.32 -6.54 38.88
C GLN A 300 8.09 -7.45 38.95
N PRO A 301 7.72 -7.97 40.13
CA PRO A 301 6.55 -8.83 40.27
C PRO A 301 5.26 -8.10 39.91
N LEU A 302 4.37 -8.79 39.20
CA LEU A 302 3.00 -8.34 39.00
C LEU A 302 2.20 -8.66 40.27
N THR A 303 1.55 -7.66 40.84
CA THR A 303 0.75 -7.77 42.07
C THR A 303 -0.60 -7.12 41.86
N PHE A 304 -1.58 -7.47 42.70
CA PHE A 304 -2.89 -6.84 42.67
C PHE A 304 -2.78 -5.30 42.75
N ALA A 305 -1.89 -4.77 43.59
CA ALA A 305 -1.72 -3.33 43.79
C ALA A 305 -1.14 -2.62 42.55
N ASN A 306 -0.22 -3.25 41.81
CA ASN A 306 0.46 -2.63 40.66
C ASN A 306 -0.12 -3.01 39.29
N ARG A 307 -1.23 -3.77 39.24
CA ARG A 307 -1.88 -4.21 37.98
C ARG A 307 -2.23 -3.09 37.01
N GLN A 308 -2.56 -1.89 37.51
CA GLN A 308 -2.84 -0.71 36.68
C GLN A 308 -1.58 -0.22 35.98
N GLN A 309 -0.45 -0.20 36.70
CA GLN A 309 0.86 0.16 36.13
C GLN A 309 1.29 -0.87 35.09
N TYR A 310 1.05 -2.17 35.35
CA TYR A 310 1.29 -3.23 34.36
C TYR A 310 0.45 -3.01 33.10
N TYR A 311 -0.85 -2.74 33.24
CA TYR A 311 -1.73 -2.46 32.11
C TYR A 311 -1.20 -1.29 31.26
N GLU A 312 -0.85 -0.17 31.88
CA GLU A 312 -0.34 1.01 31.17
C GLU A 312 1.00 0.72 30.48
N ALA A 313 1.91 0.02 31.16
CA ALA A 313 3.19 -0.38 30.61
C ALA A 313 3.03 -1.34 29.42
N ALA A 314 2.14 -2.33 29.53
CA ALA A 314 1.89 -3.32 28.49
C ALA A 314 1.28 -2.68 27.25
N VAL A 315 0.30 -1.79 27.41
CA VAL A 315 -0.30 -1.02 26.30
C VAL A 315 0.76 -0.14 25.63
N ASN A 316 1.54 0.60 26.41
CA ASN A 316 2.60 1.47 25.87
C ASN A 316 3.65 0.66 25.10
N TYR A 317 4.14 -0.44 25.68
CA TYR A 317 5.09 -1.33 25.02
C TYR A 317 4.56 -1.83 23.67
N ARG A 318 3.33 -2.36 23.67
CA ARG A 318 2.68 -2.94 22.48
C ARG A 318 2.54 -1.95 21.33
N LEU A 319 2.10 -0.72 21.64
CA LEU A 319 1.88 0.33 20.66
C LEU A 319 3.18 0.88 20.04
N HIS A 320 4.30 0.77 20.76
CA HIS A 320 5.61 1.31 20.38
C HIS A 320 6.63 0.25 19.94
N GLU A 321 6.23 -1.03 19.92
CA GLU A 321 7.09 -2.16 19.58
C GLU A 321 7.72 -2.05 18.17
N MET A 322 7.02 -1.39 17.24
CA MET A 322 7.47 -1.21 15.85
C MET A 322 8.31 0.05 15.62
N ASP A 323 8.56 0.89 16.63
CA ASP A 323 9.13 2.24 16.45
C ASP A 323 10.49 2.23 15.73
N THR A 324 11.37 1.27 16.05
CA THR A 324 12.67 1.13 15.38
C THR A 324 12.52 0.76 13.90
N ALA A 325 11.59 -0.14 13.57
CA ALA A 325 11.30 -0.51 12.19
C ALA A 325 10.67 0.67 11.41
N ILE A 326 9.78 1.42 12.06
CA ILE A 326 9.15 2.64 11.51
C ILE A 326 10.20 3.73 11.26
N ALA A 327 11.17 3.91 12.16
CA ALA A 327 12.28 4.84 11.97
C ALA A 327 13.11 4.47 10.72
N CYS A 328 13.40 3.17 10.53
CA CYS A 328 14.09 2.68 9.34
C CYS A 328 13.28 2.89 8.05
N LEU A 329 11.97 2.62 8.07
CA LEU A 329 11.07 2.92 6.95
C LEU A 329 11.11 4.41 6.60
N ARG A 330 10.97 5.28 7.60
CA ARG A 330 10.99 6.74 7.40
C ARG A 330 12.33 7.21 6.85
N GLU A 331 13.46 6.66 7.31
CA GLU A 331 14.78 6.94 6.74
C GLU A 331 14.85 6.55 5.26
N GLY A 332 14.33 5.36 4.91
CA GLY A 332 14.25 4.91 3.52
C GLY A 332 13.39 5.82 2.63
N MET A 333 12.19 6.17 3.11
CA MET A 333 11.27 7.09 2.43
C MET A 333 11.92 8.46 2.22
N ALA A 334 12.67 8.96 3.20
CA ALA A 334 13.34 10.26 3.19
C ALA A 334 14.45 10.36 2.14
N ARG A 335 14.87 9.25 1.53
CA ARG A 335 15.77 9.30 0.37
C ARG A 335 15.04 9.69 -0.92
N ILE A 336 13.75 9.38 -1.00
CA ILE A 336 12.95 9.47 -2.22
C ILE A 336 11.91 10.59 -2.16
N ILE A 337 11.33 10.88 -0.99
CA ILE A 337 10.26 11.87 -0.82
C ILE A 337 10.48 12.74 0.44
N PRO A 338 9.88 13.94 0.52
CA PRO A 338 9.96 14.82 1.68
C PRO A 338 9.17 14.30 2.89
N VAL A 339 9.74 13.32 3.62
CA VAL A 339 9.15 12.69 4.81
C VAL A 339 8.61 13.65 5.87
N PRO A 340 9.23 14.83 6.13
CA PRO A 340 8.66 15.79 7.08
C PRO A 340 7.22 16.23 6.76
N LEU A 341 6.81 16.24 5.47
CA LEU A 341 5.45 16.56 5.04
C LEU A 341 4.42 15.48 5.38
N LEU A 342 4.84 14.25 5.67
CA LEU A 342 3.93 13.17 6.08
C LEU A 342 3.18 13.53 7.37
N SER A 343 3.74 14.41 8.19
CA SER A 343 3.11 14.92 9.41
C SER A 343 1.86 15.79 9.15
N LEU A 344 1.59 16.18 7.89
CA LEU A 344 0.42 16.97 7.51
C LEU A 344 -0.72 16.12 6.94
N MET A 345 -0.47 14.86 6.60
CA MET A 345 -1.47 13.97 6.01
C MET A 345 -1.95 12.93 7.00
N THR A 346 -3.10 12.35 6.70
CA THR A 346 -3.65 11.25 7.48
C THR A 346 -2.99 9.92 7.12
N SER A 347 -3.02 8.96 8.05
CA SER A 347 -2.56 7.58 7.80
C SER A 347 -3.25 6.94 6.59
N SER A 348 -4.57 7.10 6.48
CA SER A 348 -5.36 6.62 5.33
C SER A 348 -4.91 7.24 4.01
N HIS A 349 -4.58 8.53 3.99
CA HIS A 349 -4.09 9.16 2.76
C HIS A 349 -2.70 8.63 2.36
N LEU A 350 -1.82 8.37 3.33
CA LEU A 350 -0.53 7.75 3.03
C LEU A 350 -0.70 6.33 2.47
N GLU A 351 -1.59 5.52 3.04
CA GLU A 351 -1.93 4.18 2.50
C GLU A 351 -2.38 4.30 1.04
N GLN A 352 -3.26 5.24 0.71
CA GLN A 352 -3.69 5.46 -0.68
C GLN A 352 -2.52 5.84 -1.60
N LEU A 353 -1.60 6.70 -1.16
CA LEU A 353 -0.46 7.12 -1.97
C LEU A 353 0.55 5.98 -2.24
N VAL A 354 0.73 5.07 -1.28
CA VAL A 354 1.67 3.93 -1.39
C VAL A 354 1.01 2.72 -2.04
N CYS A 355 -0.17 2.34 -1.56
CA CYS A 355 -0.86 1.12 -1.92
C CYS A 355 -1.95 1.32 -2.97
N GLY A 356 -2.33 2.56 -3.27
CA GLY A 356 -3.44 2.83 -4.18
C GLY A 356 -4.78 2.58 -3.50
N GLU A 357 -5.85 2.76 -4.26
CA GLU A 357 -7.20 2.67 -3.72
C GLU A 357 -7.50 1.25 -3.21
N PRO A 358 -7.92 1.07 -1.93
CA PRO A 358 -8.23 -0.24 -1.38
C PRO A 358 -9.38 -0.94 -2.12
N HIS A 359 -10.34 -0.17 -2.64
CA HIS A 359 -11.50 -0.71 -3.35
C HIS A 359 -11.49 -0.36 -4.84
N ILE A 360 -11.70 -1.37 -5.69
CA ILE A 360 -11.91 -1.15 -7.13
C ILE A 360 -13.32 -0.59 -7.31
N SER A 361 -13.41 0.73 -7.46
CA SER A 361 -14.66 1.40 -7.77
C SER A 361 -14.96 1.31 -9.27
N LEU A 362 -16.05 0.62 -9.61
CA LEU A 362 -16.51 0.50 -10.99
C LEU A 362 -17.00 1.84 -11.54
N SER A 363 -17.54 2.72 -10.69
CA SER A 363 -17.92 4.07 -11.11
C SER A 363 -16.71 4.89 -11.56
N LEU A 364 -15.56 4.72 -10.88
CA LEU A 364 -14.30 5.34 -11.30
C LEU A 364 -13.76 4.73 -12.60
N LEU A 365 -13.84 3.41 -12.78
CA LEU A 365 -13.44 2.76 -14.04
C LEU A 365 -14.30 3.22 -15.22
N ARG A 366 -15.62 3.39 -15.01
CA ARG A 366 -16.54 3.95 -16.02
C ARG A 366 -16.16 5.36 -16.46
N GLN A 367 -15.58 6.19 -15.58
CA GLN A 367 -15.15 7.55 -15.94
C GLN A 367 -13.92 7.58 -16.85
N ILE A 368 -13.09 6.54 -16.83
CA ILE A 368 -11.84 6.50 -17.58
C ILE A 368 -11.86 5.54 -18.77
N VAL A 369 -12.92 4.74 -18.92
CA VAL A 369 -13.02 3.76 -20.00
C VAL A 369 -13.09 4.46 -21.36
N ARG A 370 -12.50 3.84 -22.37
CA ARG A 370 -12.66 4.18 -23.78
C ARG A 370 -13.08 2.94 -24.55
N TYR A 371 -14.17 3.05 -25.27
CA TYR A 371 -14.66 2.01 -26.15
C TYR A 371 -14.02 2.19 -27.53
N ARG A 372 -13.47 1.12 -28.09
CA ARG A 372 -13.04 1.06 -29.50
C ARG A 372 -14.02 0.18 -30.25
N ASP A 373 -14.56 0.73 -31.35
CA ASP A 373 -15.53 0.05 -32.22
C ASP A 373 -16.80 -0.42 -31.48
N LEU A 374 -17.09 0.23 -30.36
CA LEU A 374 -18.19 -0.01 -29.43
C LEU A 374 -18.61 1.34 -28.82
N ASP A 375 -19.83 1.41 -28.29
CA ASP A 375 -20.31 2.53 -27.47
C ASP A 375 -20.98 2.03 -26.18
N GLU A 376 -21.36 2.95 -25.29
CA GLU A 376 -22.01 2.62 -24.00
C GLU A 376 -23.36 1.91 -24.15
N SER A 377 -24.03 2.08 -25.29
CA SER A 377 -25.32 1.46 -25.56
C SER A 377 -25.20 0.02 -26.06
N HIS A 378 -24.01 -0.36 -26.54
CA HIS A 378 -23.76 -1.68 -27.10
C HIS A 378 -23.99 -2.79 -26.06
N ILE A 379 -24.65 -3.88 -26.47
CA ILE A 379 -25.09 -4.95 -25.56
C ILE A 379 -23.93 -5.57 -24.77
N LEU A 380 -22.80 -5.83 -25.43
CA LEU A 380 -21.59 -6.34 -24.78
C LEU A 380 -21.07 -5.42 -23.67
N VAL A 381 -21.16 -4.10 -23.86
CA VAL A 381 -20.69 -3.12 -22.87
C VAL A 381 -21.63 -3.11 -21.67
N ARG A 382 -22.94 -3.12 -21.90
CA ARG A 382 -23.95 -3.21 -20.82
C ARG A 382 -23.78 -4.49 -20.01
N TRP A 383 -23.71 -5.64 -20.67
CA TRP A 383 -23.48 -6.91 -20.01
C TRP A 383 -22.18 -6.93 -19.21
N MET A 384 -21.07 -6.45 -19.78
CA MET A 384 -19.79 -6.38 -19.08
C MET A 384 -19.93 -5.59 -17.77
N TRP A 385 -20.55 -4.40 -17.80
CA TRP A 385 -20.70 -3.57 -16.61
C TRP A 385 -21.64 -4.18 -15.56
N GLU A 386 -22.74 -4.79 -15.97
CA GLU A 386 -23.66 -5.48 -15.05
C GLU A 386 -23.00 -6.72 -14.43
N VAL A 387 -22.21 -7.47 -15.20
CA VAL A 387 -21.43 -8.60 -14.71
C VAL A 387 -20.41 -8.13 -13.69
N LEU A 388 -19.65 -7.07 -13.99
CA LEU A 388 -18.68 -6.50 -13.05
C LEU A 388 -19.36 -5.96 -11.78
N ASP A 389 -20.54 -5.34 -11.88
CA ASP A 389 -21.31 -4.92 -10.70
C ASP A 389 -21.69 -6.13 -9.82
N SER A 390 -21.98 -7.28 -10.43
CA SER A 390 -22.26 -8.54 -9.70
C SER A 390 -21.03 -9.19 -9.06
N PHE A 391 -19.81 -8.78 -9.43
CA PHE A 391 -18.59 -9.34 -8.88
C PHE A 391 -18.38 -8.89 -7.43
N SER A 392 -17.93 -9.83 -6.61
CA SER A 392 -17.36 -9.55 -5.29
C SER A 392 -16.12 -8.67 -5.40
N HIS A 393 -15.71 -8.05 -4.28
CA HIS A 393 -14.53 -7.20 -4.29
C HIS A 393 -13.26 -7.95 -4.71
N SER A 394 -13.09 -9.21 -4.28
CA SER A 394 -11.97 -10.07 -4.66
C SER A 394 -11.95 -10.36 -6.17
N GLU A 395 -13.11 -10.66 -6.76
CA GLU A 395 -13.24 -10.84 -8.21
C GLU A 395 -12.91 -9.54 -8.97
N ARG A 396 -13.33 -8.37 -8.47
CA ARG A 396 -12.97 -7.08 -9.10
C ARG A 396 -11.46 -6.80 -9.06
N VAL A 397 -10.77 -7.22 -7.99
CA VAL A 397 -9.30 -7.15 -7.89
C VAL A 397 -8.64 -8.09 -8.91
N LEU A 398 -9.13 -9.31 -9.06
CA LEU A 398 -8.64 -10.26 -10.07
C LEU A 398 -8.87 -9.74 -11.49
N PHE A 399 -10.03 -9.14 -11.76
CA PHE A 399 -10.31 -8.48 -13.03
C PHE A 399 -9.30 -7.37 -13.32
N MET A 400 -9.00 -6.50 -12.34
CA MET A 400 -7.99 -5.46 -12.51
C MET A 400 -6.60 -6.02 -12.84
N ARG A 401 -6.19 -7.12 -12.17
CA ARG A 401 -4.94 -7.82 -12.51
C ARG A 401 -4.97 -8.32 -13.94
N PHE A 402 -6.07 -8.93 -14.36
CA PHE A 402 -6.23 -9.45 -15.72
C PHE A 402 -6.08 -8.36 -16.78
N VAL A 403 -6.71 -7.20 -16.62
CA VAL A 403 -6.71 -6.14 -17.66
C VAL A 403 -5.51 -5.19 -17.60
N SER A 404 -4.83 -5.08 -16.46
CA SER A 404 -3.80 -4.05 -16.24
C SER A 404 -2.49 -4.56 -15.62
N GLY A 405 -2.44 -5.82 -15.18
CA GLY A 405 -1.35 -6.36 -14.36
C GLY A 405 -1.34 -5.84 -12.92
N ARG A 406 -2.26 -4.92 -12.55
CA ARG A 406 -2.28 -4.26 -11.24
C ARG A 406 -3.42 -4.76 -10.37
N SER A 407 -3.16 -4.88 -9.07
CA SER A 407 -4.19 -5.28 -8.10
C SER A 407 -5.02 -4.10 -7.57
N ARG A 408 -4.51 -2.87 -7.74
CA ARG A 408 -5.10 -1.64 -7.19
C ARG A 408 -4.97 -0.50 -8.19
N LEU A 409 -5.94 0.41 -8.16
CA LEU A 409 -5.89 1.66 -8.94
C LEU A 409 -5.01 2.70 -8.23
N PRO A 410 -4.32 3.58 -8.96
CA PRO A 410 -3.66 4.74 -8.34
C PRO A 410 -4.65 5.59 -7.54
N ALA A 411 -4.17 6.30 -6.52
CA ALA A 411 -4.99 7.19 -5.69
C ALA A 411 -5.69 8.30 -6.51
N ASN A 412 -5.10 8.70 -7.64
CA ASN A 412 -5.70 9.64 -8.58
C ASN A 412 -5.77 9.00 -9.97
N LEU A 413 -6.96 8.95 -10.55
CA LEU A 413 -7.18 8.38 -11.88
C LEU A 413 -6.41 9.12 -12.99
N ALA A 414 -6.09 10.40 -12.78
CA ALA A 414 -5.26 11.17 -13.71
C ALA A 414 -3.82 10.64 -13.80
N ASP A 415 -3.36 9.86 -12.82
CA ASP A 415 -2.02 9.29 -12.78
C ASP A 415 -1.92 7.98 -13.59
N LEU A 416 -3.01 7.53 -14.22
CA LEU A 416 -2.99 6.39 -15.13
C LEU A 416 -2.30 6.77 -16.44
N SER A 417 -1.19 6.09 -16.75
CA SER A 417 -0.45 6.29 -18.00
C SER A 417 -1.29 6.00 -19.24
N GLN A 418 -2.28 5.12 -19.12
CA GLN A 418 -3.23 4.79 -20.17
C GLN A 418 -4.64 4.66 -19.60
N ARG A 419 -5.64 5.06 -20.38
CA ARG A 419 -7.05 4.86 -20.06
C ARG A 419 -7.43 3.40 -20.28
N PHE A 420 -8.38 2.90 -19.50
CA PHE A 420 -8.93 1.56 -19.68
C PHE A 420 -9.61 1.46 -21.04
N GLN A 421 -9.27 0.46 -21.84
CA GLN A 421 -9.81 0.29 -23.19
C GLN A 421 -10.62 -0.98 -23.29
N VAL A 422 -11.81 -0.89 -23.87
CA VAL A 422 -12.66 -2.05 -24.17
C VAL A 422 -12.87 -2.10 -25.67
N MET A 423 -12.55 -3.24 -26.27
CA MET A 423 -12.74 -3.46 -27.71
C MET A 423 -13.44 -4.78 -27.97
N LYS A 424 -14.23 -4.80 -29.05
CA LYS A 424 -14.74 -6.03 -29.61
C LYS A 424 -13.66 -6.72 -30.42
N VAL A 425 -13.65 -8.05 -30.41
CA VAL A 425 -12.83 -8.86 -31.32
C VAL A 425 -13.68 -9.87 -32.05
N ASP A 426 -13.45 -10.00 -33.36
CA ASP A 426 -14.09 -11.01 -34.19
C ASP A 426 -13.38 -12.36 -33.98
N ARG A 427 -13.79 -13.04 -32.91
CA ARG A 427 -13.41 -14.41 -32.56
C ARG A 427 -14.66 -15.27 -32.46
N CYS A 428 -14.48 -16.59 -32.28
CA CYS A 428 -15.58 -17.51 -32.04
C CYS A 428 -16.50 -16.99 -30.92
N VAL A 429 -17.81 -17.09 -31.16
CA VAL A 429 -18.83 -16.73 -30.16
C VAL A 429 -18.60 -17.56 -28.90
N ASP A 430 -18.80 -16.95 -27.74
CA ASP A 430 -18.59 -17.57 -26.42
C ASP A 430 -17.14 -17.98 -26.11
N GLY A 431 -16.18 -17.46 -26.88
CA GLY A 431 -14.75 -17.55 -26.60
C GLY A 431 -14.34 -16.83 -25.31
N LEU A 432 -13.13 -17.11 -24.83
CA LEU A 432 -12.58 -16.41 -23.66
C LEU A 432 -12.22 -14.95 -24.01
N PRO A 433 -12.45 -14.00 -23.09
CA PRO A 433 -11.94 -12.66 -23.23
C PRO A 433 -10.41 -12.68 -23.15
N THR A 434 -9.77 -11.71 -23.80
CA THR A 434 -8.30 -11.54 -23.72
C THR A 434 -7.95 -10.14 -23.27
N ALA A 435 -6.76 -9.97 -22.72
CA ALA A 435 -6.29 -8.67 -22.25
C ALA A 435 -4.87 -8.37 -22.76
N GLN A 436 -4.58 -7.08 -22.91
CA GLN A 436 -3.23 -6.58 -23.11
C GLN A 436 -2.89 -5.65 -21.96
N THR A 437 -2.23 -6.20 -20.94
CA THR A 437 -1.92 -5.51 -19.69
C THR A 437 -1.07 -4.26 -19.91
N CYS A 438 -0.08 -4.32 -20.80
CA CYS A 438 0.74 -3.18 -21.22
C CYS A 438 -0.08 -1.99 -21.75
N PHE A 439 -1.25 -2.27 -22.32
CA PHE A 439 -2.14 -1.26 -22.90
C PHE A 439 -3.40 -0.96 -22.07
N PHE A 440 -3.50 -1.57 -20.89
CA PHE A 440 -4.71 -1.55 -20.05
C PHE A 440 -5.98 -1.82 -20.87
N GLN A 441 -5.97 -2.88 -21.67
CA GLN A 441 -6.99 -3.16 -22.68
C GLN A 441 -7.66 -4.52 -22.45
N LEU A 442 -8.98 -4.54 -22.51
CA LEU A 442 -9.84 -5.73 -22.52
C LEU A 442 -10.42 -5.94 -23.92
N ARG A 443 -10.36 -7.18 -24.39
CA ARG A 443 -10.87 -7.61 -25.70
C ARG A 443 -11.99 -8.63 -25.48
N LEU A 444 -13.19 -8.28 -25.92
CA LEU A 444 -14.39 -9.08 -25.75
C LEU A 444 -14.81 -9.74 -27.08
N PRO A 445 -14.91 -11.07 -27.14
CA PRO A 445 -15.64 -11.74 -28.22
C PRO A 445 -17.14 -11.48 -28.10
N ASN A 446 -17.91 -11.87 -29.12
CA ASN A 446 -19.37 -11.92 -28.99
C ASN A 446 -19.77 -13.03 -28.03
N TYR A 447 -20.82 -12.80 -27.26
CA TYR A 447 -21.40 -13.79 -26.36
C TYR A 447 -22.87 -14.02 -26.72
N SER A 448 -23.33 -15.25 -26.58
CA SER A 448 -24.73 -15.65 -26.81
C SER A 448 -25.66 -15.14 -25.70
N SER A 449 -25.15 -14.98 -24.47
CA SER A 449 -25.88 -14.39 -23.35
C SER A 449 -24.96 -13.69 -22.34
N LYS A 450 -25.57 -12.91 -21.44
CA LYS A 450 -24.88 -12.26 -20.31
C LYS A 450 -24.27 -13.29 -19.36
N GLU A 451 -24.95 -14.39 -19.12
CA GLU A 451 -24.54 -15.48 -18.22
C GLU A 451 -23.27 -16.14 -18.75
N VAL A 452 -23.19 -16.39 -20.06
CA VAL A 452 -21.98 -16.93 -20.69
C VAL A 452 -20.82 -15.94 -20.58
N MET A 453 -21.05 -14.64 -20.83
CA MET A 453 -20.03 -13.62 -20.60
C MET A 453 -19.52 -13.64 -19.15
N ALA A 454 -20.42 -13.76 -18.17
CA ALA A 454 -20.07 -13.81 -16.76
C ALA A 454 -19.21 -15.03 -16.42
N GLU A 455 -19.57 -16.20 -16.92
CA GLU A 455 -18.81 -17.44 -16.76
C GLU A 455 -17.41 -17.31 -17.37
N LYS A 456 -17.31 -16.85 -18.63
CA LYS A 456 -16.02 -16.73 -19.35
C LYS A 456 -15.12 -15.67 -18.72
N LEU A 457 -15.66 -14.53 -18.27
CA LEU A 457 -14.90 -13.53 -17.53
C LEU A 457 -14.37 -14.09 -16.20
N ARG A 458 -15.24 -14.74 -15.40
CA ARG A 458 -14.80 -15.36 -14.14
C ARG A 458 -13.73 -16.43 -14.37
N TYR A 459 -13.87 -17.23 -15.43
CA TYR A 459 -12.87 -18.21 -15.78
C TYR A 459 -11.52 -17.55 -16.11
N ALA A 460 -11.51 -16.54 -16.98
CA ALA A 460 -10.29 -15.85 -17.41
C ALA A 460 -9.54 -15.20 -16.23
N ILE A 461 -10.24 -14.45 -15.37
CA ILE A 461 -9.61 -13.74 -14.25
C ILE A 461 -9.05 -14.68 -13.16
N ASN A 462 -9.59 -15.89 -13.04
CA ASN A 462 -9.13 -16.87 -12.05
C ASN A 462 -7.96 -17.73 -12.56
N ASN A 463 -7.84 -17.93 -13.87
CA ASN A 463 -6.86 -18.86 -14.45
C ASN A 463 -5.64 -18.16 -15.08
N CYS A 464 -5.75 -16.90 -15.51
CA CYS A 464 -4.63 -16.14 -16.09
C CYS A 464 -3.88 -15.35 -15.00
N LYS A 465 -3.03 -16.03 -14.21
CA LYS A 465 -2.30 -15.43 -13.06
C LYS A 465 -0.92 -14.86 -13.39
N SER A 466 -0.30 -15.26 -14.51
CA SER A 466 1.00 -14.77 -15.00
C SER A 466 0.86 -14.05 -16.34
N ILE A 467 1.77 -13.11 -16.61
CA ILE A 467 1.93 -12.54 -17.96
C ILE A 467 2.59 -13.63 -18.80
N ASP A 468 1.79 -14.40 -19.54
CA ASP A 468 2.31 -15.30 -20.55
C ASP A 468 2.76 -14.44 -21.75
N MET A 469 4.07 -14.37 -21.96
CA MET A 469 4.65 -13.93 -23.22
C MET A 469 4.33 -14.99 -24.27
N ASP A 470 3.11 -14.98 -24.79
CA ASP A 470 2.76 -15.86 -25.91
C ASP A 470 3.69 -15.53 -27.09
N ASN A 471 4.27 -16.59 -27.67
CA ASN A 471 5.20 -16.65 -28.81
C ASN A 471 4.73 -15.96 -30.11
N TYR A 472 3.70 -15.13 -30.06
CA TYR A 472 3.10 -14.45 -31.21
C TYR A 472 4.04 -13.43 -31.87
N MET A 473 4.99 -12.87 -31.13
CA MET A 473 6.00 -11.94 -31.68
C MET A 473 7.17 -12.66 -32.38
N LEU A 474 7.40 -13.95 -32.09
CA LEU A 474 8.46 -14.73 -32.73
C LEU A 474 8.00 -15.40 -34.04
N THR A 475 6.71 -15.73 -34.14
CA THR A 475 6.14 -16.34 -35.37
C THR A 475 6.05 -15.32 -36.50
N ARG A 476 5.71 -14.07 -36.19
CA ARG A 476 5.59 -13.03 -37.22
C ARG A 476 6.93 -12.64 -37.84
N ASN A 477 8.05 -12.70 -37.10
CA ASN A 477 9.37 -12.46 -37.70
C ASN A 477 9.89 -13.63 -38.54
N ASN A 478 9.39 -14.86 -38.32
CA ASN A 478 9.74 -16.02 -39.15
C ASN A 478 8.88 -16.14 -40.42
N GLU A 479 7.67 -15.58 -40.44
CA GLU A 479 6.81 -15.56 -41.64
C GLU A 479 7.20 -14.49 -42.67
N PHE A 480 7.91 -13.43 -42.26
CA PHE A 480 8.45 -12.42 -43.19
C PHE A 480 9.89 -12.71 -43.64
N ALA A 481 10.54 -13.76 -43.14
CA ALA A 481 11.92 -14.11 -43.46
C ALA A 481 12.05 -15.30 -44.44
N SER A 482 10.94 -15.83 -44.97
CA SER A 482 10.93 -17.05 -45.77
C SER A 482 10.42 -16.88 -47.21
N THR A 483 10.35 -15.66 -47.75
CA THR A 483 9.83 -15.42 -49.11
C THR A 483 10.71 -14.64 -50.08
N ASP A 484 11.95 -14.28 -49.74
CA ASP A 484 12.84 -13.58 -50.69
C ASP A 484 14.22 -14.28 -50.80
N ASP A 485 14.24 -15.47 -51.39
CA ASP A 485 15.46 -16.05 -51.99
C ASP A 485 15.08 -17.19 -52.95
N GLU A 486 14.52 -16.84 -54.12
CA GLU A 486 14.56 -17.67 -55.34
C GLU A 486 14.01 -16.86 -56.52
N THR A 487 14.87 -16.12 -57.23
CA THR A 487 14.96 -16.09 -58.72
C THR A 487 15.85 -14.95 -59.23
N TYR A 488 16.89 -15.38 -59.98
CA TYR A 488 17.78 -14.66 -60.92
C TYR A 488 18.76 -13.60 -60.42
#